data_AF-A0A6V7KAT1-F1
#
_entry.id   AF-A0A6V7KAT1-F1
#
_cell.length_a   1.000
_cell.length_b   1.000
_cell.length_c   1.000
_cell.angle_alpha   90.00
_cell.angle_beta   90.00
_cell.angle_gamma   90.00
#
_symmetry.space_group_name_H-M   'P 1'
#
loop_
_entity.id
_entity.type
_entity.pdbx_description
1 polymer ?
#
loop_
_entity_poly.entity_id
_entity_poly.type
_entity_poly.pdbx_seq_one_letter_code
_entity_poly.pdbx_strand_id
1 'polypeptide(L)'
;MEKLILVCLLITLQSILALEVFEEVFRWKQLDFDWPSESVKNKILSANGFEPINNGISGIKIWGTNIYLTIPRFRSGIPVTLARISALSPIESPKLEAYPSYDMQIIGDCSAFQHVQSMEIDPQGKMWVVDSGRVELLMATPQALCPPKLVILDLENDGEIVLKYEFPEEVTDYQEAFLNDIVLDNSDGGFAYIPDTSATEPGIIVYSVAENKSWKVMDDSMNFEPEHMMLQVNDQVIDMPFPIDGIALSPIGDVE
;
A
#
# COMPACT_ATOMS: atom_id res chain seq x y z
N MET A 1 26.12 49.21 -16.82
CA MET A 1 26.71 47.92 -16.40
C MET A 1 26.48 47.64 -14.93
N GLU A 2 26.84 48.54 -14.01
CA GLU A 2 26.70 48.31 -12.56
C GLU A 2 25.27 48.02 -12.07
N LYS A 3 24.26 48.69 -12.64
CA LYS A 3 22.84 48.43 -12.30
C LYS A 3 22.31 47.08 -12.81
N LEU A 4 22.94 46.50 -13.83
CA LEU A 4 22.53 45.20 -14.40
C LEU A 4 23.12 44.03 -13.59
N ILE A 5 24.35 44.22 -13.07
CA ILE A 5 25.03 43.25 -12.20
C ILE A 5 24.32 43.13 -10.85
N LEU A 6 23.79 44.23 -10.31
CA LEU A 6 23.06 44.24 -9.04
C LEU A 6 21.69 43.54 -9.13
N VAL A 7 21.00 43.64 -10.26
CA VAL A 7 19.73 42.93 -10.50
C VAL A 7 19.97 41.43 -10.69
N CYS A 8 21.05 41.03 -11.36
CA CYS A 8 21.46 39.63 -11.42
C CYS A 8 21.82 39.08 -10.03
N LEU A 9 22.52 39.84 -9.17
CA LEU A 9 22.85 39.39 -7.81
C LEU A 9 21.62 39.24 -6.90
N LEU A 10 20.62 40.11 -7.04
CA LEU A 10 19.35 40.03 -6.31
C LEU A 10 18.46 38.87 -6.78
N ILE A 11 18.48 38.53 -8.07
CA ILE A 11 17.76 37.36 -8.61
C ILE A 11 18.48 36.07 -8.21
N THR A 12 19.82 36.03 -8.20
CA THR A 12 20.57 34.85 -7.75
C THR A 12 20.46 34.59 -6.25
N LEU A 13 20.07 35.59 -5.44
CA LEU A 13 19.80 35.41 -4.00
C LEU A 13 18.36 34.97 -3.70
N GLN A 14 17.44 35.04 -4.67
CA GLN A 14 16.07 34.53 -4.52
C GLN A 14 15.92 33.07 -4.90
N SER A 15 16.85 32.51 -5.66
CA SER A 15 17.10 31.07 -5.72
C SER A 15 17.89 30.62 -4.48
N ILE A 16 17.42 30.99 -3.28
CA ILE A 16 17.61 30.11 -2.13
C ILE A 16 16.88 28.85 -2.54
N LEU A 17 17.65 27.80 -2.80
CA LEU A 17 17.17 26.43 -2.80
C LEU A 17 16.16 26.33 -1.64
N ALA A 18 14.88 26.23 -1.96
CA ALA A 18 13.92 25.73 -1.02
C ALA A 18 14.40 24.32 -0.74
N LEU A 19 15.26 24.19 0.27
CA LEU A 19 15.54 22.91 0.87
C LEU A 19 14.18 22.52 1.43
N GLU A 20 13.45 21.69 0.69
CA GLU A 20 12.22 21.08 1.17
C GLU A 20 12.63 20.23 2.38
N VAL A 21 12.63 20.86 3.54
CA VAL A 21 12.82 20.15 4.80
C VAL A 21 11.50 19.44 5.02
N PHE A 22 11.51 18.13 4.81
CA PHE A 22 10.38 17.28 5.19
C PHE A 22 10.06 17.54 6.67
N GLU A 23 8.82 17.96 6.93
CA GLU A 23 8.31 18.13 8.28
C GLU A 23 7.75 16.78 8.77
N GLU A 24 8.23 16.32 9.93
CA GLU A 24 7.66 15.16 10.60
C GLU A 24 6.29 15.55 11.17
N VAL A 25 5.21 15.10 10.52
CA VAL A 25 3.83 15.36 10.97
C VAL A 25 3.40 14.33 12.03
N PHE A 26 3.75 13.06 11.83
CA PHE A 26 3.48 11.97 12.74
C PHE A 26 4.69 11.05 12.84
N ARG A 27 4.84 10.41 14.00
CA ARG A 27 5.91 9.43 14.25
C ARG A 27 5.45 8.35 15.19
N TRP A 28 5.99 7.15 15.02
CA TRP A 28 5.75 6.04 15.93
C TRP A 28 7.06 5.32 16.24
N LYS A 29 7.25 4.98 17.52
CA LYS A 29 8.25 3.96 17.88
C LYS A 29 7.70 2.55 17.67
N GLN A 30 6.42 2.38 17.97
CA GLN A 30 5.63 1.17 17.79
C GLN A 30 4.19 1.61 17.50
N LEU A 31 3.48 0.87 16.66
CA LEU A 31 2.06 1.10 16.41
C LEU A 31 1.22 0.54 17.56
N ASP A 32 0.08 1.17 17.82
CA ASP A 32 -1.02 0.61 18.63
C ASP A 32 -2.34 0.97 17.93
N PHE A 33 -3.38 0.21 18.24
CA PHE A 33 -4.67 0.29 17.57
C PHE A 33 -5.75 0.80 18.50
N ASP A 34 -6.77 1.42 17.93
CA ASP A 34 -8.02 1.67 18.64
C ASP A 34 -8.84 0.38 18.63
N TRP A 35 -8.84 -0.30 19.77
CA TRP A 35 -9.43 -1.63 19.89
C TRP A 35 -10.94 -1.55 20.09
N PRO A 36 -11.75 -2.40 19.43
CA PRO A 36 -13.21 -2.36 19.58
C PRO A 36 -13.70 -2.50 21.02
N SER A 37 -12.95 -3.27 21.83
CA SER A 37 -13.13 -3.35 23.28
C SER A 37 -11.90 -3.93 23.95
N GLU A 38 -11.76 -3.72 25.27
CA GLU A 38 -10.75 -4.39 26.08
C GLU A 38 -10.84 -5.93 26.01
N SER A 39 -12.05 -6.49 25.86
CA SER A 39 -12.20 -7.94 25.69
C SER A 39 -11.59 -8.44 24.38
N VAL A 40 -11.79 -7.70 23.28
CA VAL A 40 -11.21 -8.03 21.97
C VAL A 40 -9.69 -7.94 22.05
N LYS A 41 -9.18 -6.84 22.60
CA LYS A 41 -7.74 -6.64 22.83
C LYS A 41 -7.12 -7.79 23.62
N ASN A 42 -7.70 -8.13 24.78
CA ASN A 42 -7.19 -9.19 25.64
C ASN A 42 -7.21 -10.56 24.95
N LYS A 43 -8.25 -10.85 24.16
CA LYS A 43 -8.32 -12.08 23.37
C LYS A 43 -7.18 -12.15 22.35
N ILE A 44 -6.95 -11.08 21.60
CA ILE A 44 -5.86 -11.00 20.60
C ILE A 44 -4.50 -11.16 21.26
N LEU A 45 -4.25 -10.44 22.36
CA LEU A 45 -3.00 -10.54 23.12
C LEU A 45 -2.78 -11.95 23.67
N SER A 46 -3.82 -12.60 24.21
CA SER A 46 -3.72 -13.98 24.73
C SER A 46 -3.41 -15.02 23.65
N ALA A 47 -3.71 -14.70 22.39
CA ALA A 47 -3.44 -15.54 21.23
C ALA A 47 -2.12 -15.17 20.53
N ASN A 48 -1.31 -14.26 21.08
CA ASN A 48 -0.13 -13.66 20.43
C ASN A 48 -0.46 -13.03 19.06
N GLY A 49 -1.69 -12.54 18.89
CA GLY A 49 -2.19 -11.95 17.65
C GLY A 49 -1.79 -10.49 17.44
N PHE A 50 -1.03 -9.91 18.37
CA PHE A 50 -0.46 -8.57 18.23
C PHE A 50 0.97 -8.53 18.76
N GLU A 51 1.91 -8.26 17.86
CA GLU A 51 3.34 -8.12 18.15
C GLU A 51 3.81 -6.76 17.59
N PRO A 52 3.91 -5.70 18.41
CA PRO A 52 4.12 -4.34 17.94
C PRO A 52 5.31 -4.15 17.00
N ILE A 53 6.41 -4.90 17.18
CA ILE A 53 7.60 -4.77 16.32
C ILE A 53 7.37 -5.26 14.88
N ASN A 54 6.37 -6.12 14.67
CA ASN A 54 6.05 -6.64 13.34
C ASN A 54 5.12 -5.72 12.53
N ASN A 55 4.55 -4.68 13.15
CA ASN A 55 3.56 -3.81 12.53
C ASN A 55 4.24 -2.61 11.88
N GLY A 56 4.69 -2.78 10.62
CA GLY A 56 5.27 -1.73 9.80
C GLY A 56 4.27 -1.12 8.81
N ILE A 57 4.27 0.21 8.70
CA ILE A 57 3.49 0.92 7.67
C ILE A 57 4.19 0.77 6.32
N SER A 58 3.45 0.45 5.27
CA SER A 58 3.97 0.38 3.89
C SER A 58 3.39 1.46 2.98
N GLY A 59 2.07 1.58 2.91
CA GLY A 59 1.35 2.53 2.07
C GLY A 59 0.69 3.63 2.89
N ILE A 60 0.70 4.86 2.34
CA ILE A 60 0.07 6.03 2.93
C ILE A 60 -0.73 6.75 1.84
N LYS A 61 -2.01 7.03 2.08
CA LYS A 61 -2.83 7.90 1.21
C LYS A 61 -3.66 8.86 2.05
N ILE A 62 -3.91 10.06 1.52
CA ILE A 62 -4.64 11.12 2.23
C ILE A 62 -5.92 11.43 1.46
N TRP A 63 -7.04 11.50 2.16
CA TRP A 63 -8.30 11.97 1.60
C TRP A 63 -9.08 12.77 2.64
N GLY A 64 -9.44 14.00 2.29
CA GLY A 64 -10.03 14.95 3.23
C GLY A 64 -9.15 15.17 4.46
N THR A 65 -9.68 14.86 5.65
CA THR A 65 -8.98 14.96 6.93
C THR A 65 -8.48 13.62 7.46
N ASN A 66 -8.45 12.59 6.62
CA ASN A 66 -8.05 11.24 6.97
C ASN A 66 -6.74 10.86 6.28
N ILE A 67 -5.88 10.16 7.01
CA ILE A 67 -4.71 9.47 6.48
C ILE A 67 -4.98 7.98 6.61
N TYR A 68 -4.92 7.28 5.49
CA TYR A 68 -5.06 5.85 5.41
C TYR A 68 -3.68 5.21 5.35
N LEU A 69 -3.53 4.09 6.05
CA LEU A 69 -2.27 3.40 6.25
C LEU A 69 -2.46 1.92 5.96
N THR A 70 -1.55 1.32 5.20
CA THR A 70 -1.48 -0.13 5.05
C THR A 70 -0.42 -0.69 5.99
N ILE A 71 -0.74 -1.82 6.62
CA ILE A 71 0.13 -2.56 7.56
C ILE A 71 0.14 -4.01 7.05
N PRO A 72 1.01 -4.33 6.09
CA PRO A 72 0.93 -5.60 5.38
C PRO A 72 1.28 -6.77 6.31
N ARG A 73 0.55 -7.88 6.17
CA ARG A 73 0.73 -9.05 7.06
C ARG A 73 1.95 -9.89 6.67
N PHE A 74 3.15 -9.32 6.80
CA PHE A 74 4.41 -10.02 6.50
C PHE A 74 4.80 -11.06 7.55
N ARG A 75 4.42 -10.83 8.81
CA ARG A 75 4.68 -11.73 9.95
C ARG A 75 3.41 -11.91 10.79
N SER A 76 3.44 -12.87 11.71
CA SER A 76 2.39 -13.01 12.71
C SER A 76 2.33 -11.77 13.63
N GLY A 77 1.17 -11.56 14.27
CA GLY A 77 0.98 -10.46 15.21
C GLY A 77 0.58 -9.11 14.57
N ILE A 78 -0.02 -9.14 13.37
CA ILE A 78 -0.48 -7.96 12.64
C ILE A 78 -2.02 -8.00 12.54
N PRO A 79 -2.74 -7.42 13.52
CA PRO A 79 -4.19 -7.56 13.65
C PRO A 79 -4.97 -6.76 12.60
N VAL A 80 -4.44 -5.63 12.15
CA VAL A 80 -5.10 -4.69 11.22
C VAL A 80 -4.15 -4.48 10.05
N THR A 81 -4.64 -4.64 8.82
CA THR A 81 -3.86 -4.46 7.60
C THR A 81 -4.23 -3.22 6.80
N LEU A 82 -5.42 -2.68 7.03
CA LEU A 82 -5.84 -1.37 6.52
C LEU A 82 -6.39 -0.53 7.68
N ALA A 83 -5.81 0.64 7.89
CA ALA A 83 -6.15 1.53 8.99
C ALA A 83 -6.34 2.98 8.54
N ARG A 84 -6.94 3.79 9.41
CA ARG A 84 -6.98 5.24 9.28
C ARG A 84 -6.54 5.95 10.56
N ILE A 85 -6.06 7.18 10.41
CA ILE A 85 -5.89 8.17 11.47
C ILE A 85 -6.42 9.53 10.97
N SER A 86 -6.72 10.45 11.89
CA SER A 86 -7.03 11.82 11.50
C SER A 86 -5.75 12.61 11.22
N ALA A 87 -5.70 13.28 10.06
CA ALA A 87 -4.65 14.25 9.73
C ALA A 87 -4.63 15.45 10.68
N LEU A 88 -5.71 15.66 11.43
CA LEU A 88 -5.87 16.75 12.41
C LEU A 88 -5.55 16.31 13.84
N SER A 89 -5.05 15.09 14.04
CA SER A 89 -4.71 14.59 15.37
C SER A 89 -3.66 15.49 16.04
N PRO A 90 -3.89 15.98 17.27
CA PRO A 90 -2.88 16.71 18.03
C PRO A 90 -1.84 15.79 18.68
N ILE A 91 -2.03 14.47 18.58
CA ILE A 91 -1.14 13.45 19.12
C ILE A 91 -0.16 13.06 18.03
N GLU A 92 1.14 13.11 18.31
CA GLU A 92 2.21 12.75 17.36
C GLU A 92 2.21 11.26 16.95
N SER A 93 1.79 10.38 17.87
CA SER A 93 1.67 8.93 17.68
C SER A 93 0.23 8.48 17.92
N PRO A 94 -0.74 8.88 17.09
CA PRO A 94 -2.14 8.49 17.29
C PRO A 94 -2.28 6.97 17.14
N LYS A 95 -3.27 6.42 17.84
CA LYS A 95 -3.67 5.03 17.63
C LYS A 95 -4.35 4.88 16.28
N LEU A 96 -4.13 3.74 15.65
CA LEU A 96 -4.67 3.44 14.33
C LEU A 96 -6.05 2.82 14.46
N GLU A 97 -7.03 3.36 13.74
CA GLU A 97 -8.39 2.81 13.65
C GLU A 97 -8.46 1.80 12.50
N ALA A 98 -9.01 0.61 12.73
CA ALA A 98 -9.21 -0.37 11.67
C ALA A 98 -10.23 0.15 10.63
N TYR A 99 -9.91 0.02 9.33
CA TYR A 99 -10.73 0.59 8.27
C TYR A 99 -11.19 -0.46 7.23
N PRO A 100 -12.46 -0.43 6.77
CA PRO A 100 -13.56 0.43 7.26
C PRO A 100 -14.09 0.02 8.63
N SER A 101 -13.78 -1.20 9.07
CA SER A 101 -14.15 -1.70 10.39
C SER A 101 -13.16 -2.77 10.85
N TYR A 102 -13.26 -3.17 12.12
CA TYR A 102 -12.48 -4.28 12.64
C TYR A 102 -12.89 -5.64 12.03
N ASP A 103 -14.17 -5.80 11.65
CA ASP A 103 -14.65 -7.03 11.00
C ASP A 103 -13.99 -7.23 9.63
N MET A 104 -13.61 -6.14 8.95
CA MET A 104 -12.83 -6.20 7.70
C MET A 104 -11.37 -6.59 7.91
N GLN A 105 -10.94 -6.87 9.14
CA GLN A 105 -9.58 -7.29 9.47
C GLN A 105 -9.50 -8.78 9.91
N ILE A 106 -10.58 -9.55 9.85
CA ILE A 106 -10.56 -10.93 10.32
C ILE A 106 -9.75 -11.84 9.37
N ILE A 107 -8.61 -12.32 9.88
CA ILE A 107 -7.75 -13.29 9.17
C ILE A 107 -8.53 -14.59 8.93
N GLY A 108 -8.49 -15.10 7.70
CA GLY A 108 -9.18 -16.32 7.25
C GLY A 108 -10.63 -16.11 6.82
N ASP A 109 -11.22 -14.94 7.06
CA ASP A 109 -12.51 -14.57 6.47
C ASP A 109 -12.28 -13.93 5.10
N CYS A 110 -12.60 -14.64 4.02
CA CYS A 110 -12.39 -14.12 2.66
C CYS A 110 -13.30 -12.94 2.30
N SER A 111 -14.29 -12.64 3.14
CA SER A 111 -15.01 -11.38 3.03
C SER A 111 -14.20 -10.17 3.54
N ALA A 112 -13.17 -10.40 4.37
CA ALA A 112 -12.27 -9.43 4.98
C ALA A 112 -10.88 -9.40 4.30
N PHE A 113 -10.04 -8.45 4.72
CA PHE A 113 -8.69 -8.29 4.20
C PHE A 113 -7.71 -9.28 4.81
N GLN A 114 -6.85 -9.87 3.98
CA GLN A 114 -5.80 -10.82 4.38
C GLN A 114 -4.42 -10.15 4.41
N HIS A 115 -4.01 -9.48 3.35
CA HIS A 115 -2.76 -8.73 3.27
C HIS A 115 -2.89 -7.59 2.28
N VAL A 116 -2.98 -6.37 2.81
CA VAL A 116 -3.03 -5.15 2.02
C VAL A 116 -1.65 -4.53 2.02
N GLN A 117 -0.99 -4.56 0.87
CA GLN A 117 0.31 -3.91 0.67
C GLN A 117 0.12 -2.46 0.26
N SER A 118 -0.70 -2.20 -0.76
CA SER A 118 -0.92 -0.87 -1.32
C SER A 118 -2.41 -0.57 -1.55
N MET A 119 -2.67 0.71 -1.77
CA MET A 119 -3.96 1.27 -2.13
C MET A 119 -3.77 2.57 -2.93
N GLU A 120 -4.76 2.90 -3.74
CA GLU A 120 -4.86 4.20 -4.42
C GLU A 120 -6.24 4.83 -4.19
N ILE A 121 -6.31 6.15 -4.14
CA ILE A 121 -7.58 6.88 -3.98
C ILE A 121 -7.83 7.68 -5.26
N ASP A 122 -8.93 7.38 -5.94
CA ASP A 122 -9.30 8.07 -7.15
C ASP A 122 -9.84 9.50 -6.85
N PRO A 123 -9.93 10.37 -7.88
CA PRO A 123 -10.43 11.74 -7.68
C PRO A 123 -11.89 11.85 -7.19
N GLN A 124 -12.64 10.75 -7.16
CA GLN A 124 -14.02 10.68 -6.66
C GLN A 124 -14.10 10.15 -5.23
N GLY A 125 -12.97 9.94 -4.56
CA GLY A 125 -12.92 9.41 -3.21
C GLY A 125 -13.26 7.93 -3.15
N LYS A 126 -12.98 7.16 -4.21
CA LYS A 126 -12.99 5.69 -4.11
C LYS A 126 -11.59 5.19 -3.84
N MET A 127 -11.46 4.37 -2.81
CA MET A 127 -10.21 3.72 -2.46
C MET A 127 -10.15 2.34 -3.07
N TRP A 128 -9.13 2.11 -3.88
CA TRP A 128 -8.82 0.86 -4.56
C TRP A 128 -7.78 0.13 -3.75
N VAL A 129 -8.17 -0.96 -3.10
CA VAL A 129 -7.35 -1.73 -2.17
C VAL A 129 -7.01 -3.07 -2.81
N VAL A 130 -5.72 -3.38 -2.94
CA VAL A 130 -5.26 -4.68 -3.41
C VAL A 130 -4.94 -5.59 -2.24
N ASP A 131 -5.52 -6.78 -2.23
CA ASP A 131 -5.32 -7.79 -1.20
C ASP A 131 -4.80 -9.07 -1.83
N SER A 132 -3.62 -9.52 -1.40
CA SER A 132 -2.99 -10.72 -1.94
C SER A 132 -3.65 -12.02 -1.46
N GLY A 133 -4.55 -11.99 -0.48
CA GLY A 133 -5.25 -13.18 0.03
C GLY A 133 -4.39 -14.11 0.90
N ARG A 134 -3.10 -13.77 1.05
CA ARG A 134 -2.09 -14.53 1.79
C ARG A 134 -1.69 -13.79 3.07
N VAL A 135 -1.08 -14.47 4.02
CA VAL A 135 -0.51 -13.88 5.24
C VAL A 135 0.86 -14.49 5.54
N GLU A 136 1.64 -13.81 6.38
CA GLU A 136 2.92 -14.29 6.89
C GLU A 136 3.97 -14.50 5.79
N LEU A 137 3.97 -13.63 4.77
CA LEU A 137 4.81 -13.74 3.56
C LEU A 137 6.33 -13.75 3.85
N LEU A 138 6.80 -13.25 4.99
CA LEU A 138 8.21 -13.29 5.42
C LEU A 138 8.48 -14.38 6.48
N MET A 139 7.54 -15.31 6.68
CA MET A 139 7.73 -16.49 7.52
C MET A 139 8.11 -17.70 6.68
N ALA A 140 8.59 -18.77 7.34
CA ALA A 140 9.03 -19.99 6.65
C ALA A 140 7.90 -20.69 5.88
N THR A 141 6.64 -20.44 6.24
CA THR A 141 5.47 -21.00 5.58
C THR A 141 4.40 -19.91 5.49
N PRO A 142 4.42 -19.10 4.42
CA PRO A 142 3.31 -18.21 4.09
C PRO A 142 2.01 -19.01 3.98
N GLN A 143 0.89 -18.40 4.36
CA GLN A 143 -0.42 -19.05 4.32
C GLN A 143 -1.30 -18.35 3.30
N ALA A 144 -1.71 -19.06 2.26
CA ALA A 144 -2.74 -18.59 1.34
C ALA A 144 -4.11 -18.98 1.87
N LEU A 145 -4.86 -17.99 2.34
CA LEU A 145 -6.13 -18.19 3.03
C LEU A 145 -7.32 -17.93 2.11
N CYS A 146 -7.16 -17.02 1.16
CA CYS A 146 -8.21 -16.53 0.28
C CYS A 146 -7.68 -16.23 -1.12
N PRO A 147 -8.56 -16.16 -2.14
CA PRO A 147 -8.19 -15.64 -3.45
C PRO A 147 -7.71 -14.18 -3.37
N PRO A 148 -6.72 -13.79 -4.20
CA PRO A 148 -6.33 -12.39 -4.33
C PRO A 148 -7.49 -11.57 -4.89
N LYS A 149 -7.65 -10.34 -4.38
CA LYS A 149 -8.81 -9.51 -4.71
C LYS A 149 -8.50 -8.03 -4.75
N LEU A 150 -9.25 -7.33 -5.60
CA LEU A 150 -9.39 -5.88 -5.59
C LEU A 150 -10.70 -5.52 -4.87
N VAL A 151 -10.61 -4.62 -3.90
CA VAL A 151 -11.77 -4.08 -3.19
C VAL A 151 -11.82 -2.58 -3.38
N ILE A 152 -12.98 -2.06 -3.79
CA ILE A 152 -13.22 -0.62 -3.92
C ILE A 152 -14.13 -0.17 -2.78
N LEU A 153 -13.64 0.77 -1.96
CA LEU A 153 -14.36 1.36 -0.84
C LEU A 153 -14.77 2.80 -1.16
N ASP A 154 -16.00 3.17 -0.80
CA ASP A 154 -16.51 4.53 -0.93
C ASP A 154 -16.13 5.39 0.28
N LEU A 155 -15.14 6.26 0.16
CA LEU A 155 -14.70 7.11 1.27
C LEU A 155 -15.74 8.19 1.63
N GLU A 156 -16.61 8.55 0.70
CA GLU A 156 -17.71 9.50 0.92
C GLU A 156 -18.90 8.84 1.64
N ASN A 157 -18.92 7.51 1.74
CA ASN A 157 -19.93 6.74 2.44
C ASN A 157 -19.31 5.75 3.44
N ASP A 158 -18.42 6.28 4.30
CA ASP A 158 -17.77 5.58 5.42
C ASP A 158 -17.15 4.21 5.07
N GLY A 159 -16.61 4.11 3.86
CA GLY A 159 -15.93 2.91 3.38
C GLY A 159 -16.86 1.76 3.00
N GLU A 160 -18.12 2.04 2.63
CA GLU A 160 -18.97 1.02 2.02
C GLU A 160 -18.31 0.37 0.80
N ILE A 161 -18.44 -0.96 0.70
CA ILE A 161 -17.85 -1.72 -0.41
C ILE A 161 -18.68 -1.45 -1.68
N VAL A 162 -18.05 -0.80 -2.65
CA VAL A 162 -18.62 -0.56 -3.99
C VAL A 162 -18.40 -1.77 -4.87
N LEU A 163 -17.22 -2.37 -4.79
CA LEU A 163 -16.83 -3.54 -5.57
C LEU A 163 -15.95 -4.46 -4.76
N LYS A 164 -16.15 -5.76 -4.97
CA LYS A 164 -15.19 -6.81 -4.64
C LYS A 164 -14.98 -7.66 -5.88
N TYR A 165 -13.76 -7.65 -6.40
CA TYR A 165 -13.36 -8.39 -7.57
C TYR A 165 -12.27 -9.39 -7.19
N GLU A 166 -12.58 -10.68 -7.25
CA GLU A 166 -11.59 -11.74 -7.06
C GLU A 166 -10.87 -11.96 -8.39
N PHE A 167 -9.53 -11.93 -8.37
CA PHE A 167 -8.74 -12.19 -9.57
C PHE A 167 -8.85 -13.66 -9.95
N PRO A 168 -9.11 -13.99 -11.22
CA PRO A 168 -9.12 -15.38 -11.68
C PRO A 168 -7.75 -16.06 -11.52
N GLU A 169 -7.75 -17.37 -11.32
CA GLU A 169 -6.52 -18.17 -11.17
C GLU A 169 -5.61 -18.05 -12.40
N GLU A 170 -6.17 -17.88 -13.60
CA GLU A 170 -5.41 -17.65 -14.82
C GLU A 170 -4.70 -16.28 -14.88
N VAL A 171 -5.05 -15.35 -13.97
CA VAL A 171 -4.42 -14.03 -13.86
C VAL A 171 -3.33 -14.05 -12.79
N THR A 172 -3.56 -14.70 -11.65
CA THR A 172 -2.55 -14.84 -10.60
C THR A 172 -2.86 -16.07 -9.74
N ASP A 173 -1.83 -16.89 -9.48
CA ASP A 173 -1.94 -18.08 -8.64
C ASP A 173 -2.14 -17.64 -7.18
N TYR A 174 -3.25 -18.01 -6.57
CA TYR A 174 -3.57 -17.60 -5.21
C TYR A 174 -2.53 -18.08 -4.16
N GLN A 175 -1.77 -19.13 -4.46
CA GLN A 175 -0.73 -19.66 -3.58
C GLN A 175 0.54 -18.79 -3.59
N GLU A 176 0.77 -18.04 -4.66
CA GLU A 176 2.00 -17.28 -4.90
C GLU A 176 1.79 -15.77 -5.06
N ALA A 177 0.53 -15.32 -5.23
CA ALA A 177 0.16 -13.93 -5.46
C ALA A 177 0.83 -12.97 -4.47
N PHE A 178 1.38 -11.88 -4.98
CA PHE A 178 1.85 -10.77 -4.16
C PHE A 178 1.57 -9.45 -4.88
N LEU A 179 0.38 -8.90 -4.63
CA LEU A 179 -0.08 -7.65 -5.23
C LEU A 179 0.58 -6.48 -4.51
N ASN A 180 1.68 -6.00 -5.06
CA ASN A 180 2.57 -5.09 -4.33
C ASN A 180 2.09 -3.64 -4.37
N ASP A 181 1.68 -3.15 -5.54
CA ASP A 181 1.33 -1.75 -5.72
C ASP A 181 0.09 -1.58 -6.60
N ILE A 182 -0.42 -0.35 -6.72
CA ILE A 182 -1.54 -0.03 -7.61
C ILE A 182 -1.46 1.42 -8.08
N VAL A 183 -1.67 1.62 -9.38
CA VAL A 183 -1.90 2.92 -10.00
C VAL A 183 -3.15 2.89 -10.86
N LEU A 184 -3.84 4.03 -10.92
CA LEU A 184 -5.12 4.17 -11.62
C LEU A 184 -4.96 5.08 -12.83
N ASP A 185 -5.33 4.58 -14.00
CA ASP A 185 -5.49 5.37 -15.21
C ASP A 185 -6.97 5.60 -15.46
N ASN A 186 -7.40 6.84 -15.35
CA ASN A 186 -8.79 7.23 -15.55
C ASN A 186 -9.11 7.54 -17.03
N SER A 187 -8.15 7.39 -17.93
CA SER A 187 -8.34 7.50 -19.37
C SER A 187 -8.98 6.25 -19.98
N ASP A 188 -9.49 6.36 -21.21
CA ASP A 188 -9.97 5.24 -22.04
C ASP A 188 -10.89 4.21 -21.36
N GLY A 189 -11.71 4.65 -20.40
CA GLY A 189 -12.70 3.80 -19.73
C GLY A 189 -12.26 3.22 -18.37
N GLY A 190 -11.08 3.60 -17.87
CA GLY A 190 -10.63 3.30 -16.52
C GLY A 190 -9.89 1.96 -16.42
N PHE A 191 -8.64 2.02 -15.96
CA PHE A 191 -7.80 0.87 -15.71
C PHE A 191 -7.08 0.99 -14.37
N ALA A 192 -6.84 -0.14 -13.72
CA ALA A 192 -5.89 -0.27 -12.64
C ALA A 192 -4.73 -1.16 -13.10
N TYR A 193 -3.51 -0.72 -12.82
CA TYR A 193 -2.28 -1.49 -13.06
C TYR A 193 -1.68 -1.88 -11.72
N ILE A 194 -1.49 -3.18 -11.52
CA ILE A 194 -1.15 -3.79 -10.24
C ILE A 194 0.05 -4.70 -10.46
N PRO A 195 1.26 -4.31 -10.02
CA PRO A 195 2.40 -5.20 -10.00
C PRO A 195 2.13 -6.42 -9.13
N ASP A 196 2.22 -7.60 -9.72
CA ASP A 196 2.22 -8.87 -9.03
C ASP A 196 3.66 -9.35 -8.92
N THR A 197 4.23 -9.17 -7.74
CA THR A 197 5.61 -9.48 -7.34
C THR A 197 5.74 -10.96 -6.95
N SER A 198 4.87 -11.83 -7.45
CA SER A 198 4.99 -13.28 -7.30
C SER A 198 6.36 -13.77 -7.78
N ALA A 199 6.95 -14.72 -7.05
CA ALA A 199 8.29 -15.23 -7.35
C ALA A 199 8.34 -16.12 -8.62
N THR A 200 7.18 -16.66 -9.03
CA THR A 200 7.07 -17.63 -10.12
C THR A 200 6.68 -16.99 -11.44
N GLU A 201 5.73 -16.05 -11.42
CA GLU A 201 5.19 -15.42 -12.63
C GLU A 201 5.08 -13.90 -12.40
N PRO A 202 6.17 -13.15 -12.19
CA PRO A 202 6.07 -11.71 -11.97
C PRO A 202 5.46 -11.00 -13.19
N GLY A 203 4.61 -10.00 -12.96
CA GLY A 203 3.96 -9.28 -14.04
C GLY A 203 3.11 -8.11 -13.57
N ILE A 204 2.41 -7.47 -14.50
CA ILE A 204 1.42 -6.43 -14.20
C ILE A 204 0.04 -7.00 -14.48
N ILE A 205 -0.78 -7.08 -13.44
CA ILE A 205 -2.21 -7.31 -13.58
C ILE A 205 -2.86 -6.00 -14.03
N VAL A 206 -3.60 -6.08 -15.14
CA VAL A 206 -4.43 -4.99 -15.65
C VAL A 206 -5.87 -5.32 -15.32
N TYR A 207 -6.55 -4.45 -14.60
CA TYR A 207 -8.00 -4.54 -14.38
C TYR A 207 -8.70 -3.44 -15.17
N SER A 208 -9.64 -3.82 -16.04
CA SER A 208 -10.48 -2.90 -16.79
C SER A 208 -11.80 -2.66 -16.07
N VAL A 209 -12.09 -1.39 -15.79
CA VAL A 209 -13.36 -0.97 -15.17
C VAL A 209 -14.52 -1.17 -16.14
N ALA A 210 -14.32 -0.78 -17.41
CA ALA A 210 -15.35 -0.89 -18.44
C ALA A 210 -15.77 -2.33 -18.72
N GLU A 211 -14.83 -3.27 -18.70
CA GLU A 211 -15.12 -4.69 -18.96
C GLU A 211 -15.40 -5.50 -17.69
N ASN A 212 -15.06 -4.96 -16.51
CA ASN A 212 -15.01 -5.67 -15.24
C ASN A 212 -14.25 -7.01 -15.36
N LYS A 213 -13.04 -6.93 -15.94
CA LYS A 213 -12.17 -8.07 -16.22
C LYS A 213 -10.72 -7.71 -15.96
N SER A 214 -9.92 -8.72 -15.66
CA SER A 214 -8.48 -8.60 -15.56
C SER A 214 -7.74 -9.57 -16.47
N TRP A 215 -6.50 -9.21 -16.80
CA TRP A 215 -5.50 -10.07 -17.42
C TRP A 215 -4.13 -9.69 -16.90
N LYS A 216 -3.13 -10.56 -17.10
CA LYS A 216 -1.75 -10.30 -16.69
C LYS A 216 -0.86 -10.08 -17.92
N VAL A 217 -0.08 -9.02 -17.88
CA VAL A 217 0.97 -8.73 -18.85
C VAL A 217 2.30 -9.07 -18.21
N MET A 218 3.13 -9.81 -18.95
CA MET A 218 4.45 -10.25 -18.50
C MET A 218 5.48 -9.84 -19.55
N ASP A 219 6.67 -9.47 -19.08
CA ASP A 219 7.83 -9.20 -19.91
C ASP A 219 9.10 -9.65 -19.15
N ASP A 220 10.16 -10.00 -19.88
CA ASP A 220 11.42 -10.42 -19.29
C ASP A 220 12.00 -9.33 -18.36
N SER A 221 11.74 -8.05 -18.64
CA SER A 221 12.18 -6.91 -17.82
C SER A 221 11.53 -6.86 -16.44
N MET A 222 10.51 -7.69 -16.17
CA MET A 222 9.79 -7.75 -14.91
C MET A 222 10.39 -8.77 -13.94
N ASN A 223 11.38 -9.56 -14.38
CA ASN A 223 12.12 -10.48 -13.51
C ASN A 223 13.21 -9.74 -12.73
N PHE A 224 13.63 -10.32 -11.61
CA PHE A 224 14.79 -9.82 -10.86
C PHE A 224 16.09 -10.10 -11.61
N GLU A 225 17.09 -9.23 -11.43
CA GLU A 225 18.43 -9.42 -11.96
C GLU A 225 19.32 -10.12 -10.91
N PRO A 226 19.87 -11.33 -11.19
CA PRO A 226 20.65 -12.10 -10.21
C PRO A 226 21.90 -11.37 -9.69
N GLU A 227 22.48 -10.47 -10.49
CA GLU A 227 23.60 -9.60 -10.10
C GLU A 227 23.23 -8.51 -9.08
N HIS A 228 21.93 -8.22 -8.90
CA HIS A 228 21.41 -7.09 -8.10
C HIS A 228 20.46 -7.52 -6.97
N MET A 229 20.69 -8.69 -6.35
CA MET A 229 19.82 -9.22 -5.27
C MET A 229 20.10 -8.64 -3.87
N MET A 230 21.26 -8.02 -3.67
CA MET A 230 21.69 -7.53 -2.35
C MET A 230 21.33 -6.05 -2.18
N LEU A 231 20.42 -5.77 -1.26
CA LEU A 231 20.13 -4.41 -0.78
C LEU A 231 20.80 -4.20 0.57
N GLN A 232 21.70 -3.22 0.66
CA GLN A 232 22.31 -2.84 1.93
C GLN A 232 21.63 -1.59 2.51
N VAL A 233 21.08 -1.72 3.72
CA VAL A 233 20.51 -0.62 4.49
C VAL A 233 21.31 -0.47 5.79
N ASN A 234 22.08 0.61 5.90
CA ASN A 234 23.08 0.78 6.95
C ASN A 234 24.04 -0.43 7.00
N ASP A 235 24.14 -1.11 8.15
CA ASP A 235 24.98 -2.30 8.35
C ASP A 235 24.23 -3.62 8.12
N GLN A 236 22.97 -3.57 7.66
CA GLN A 236 22.17 -4.76 7.37
C GLN A 236 22.14 -5.03 5.87
N VAL A 237 22.42 -6.28 5.50
CA VAL A 237 22.26 -6.77 4.14
C VAL A 237 20.96 -7.55 4.06
N ILE A 238 20.10 -7.12 3.14
CA ILE A 238 18.86 -7.79 2.76
C ILE A 238 19.16 -8.52 1.46
N ASP A 239 19.04 -9.84 1.49
CA ASP A 239 19.26 -10.73 0.34
C ASP A 239 17.91 -11.33 -0.05
N MET A 240 17.16 -10.58 -0.87
CA MET A 240 15.84 -10.99 -1.37
C MET A 240 15.71 -10.56 -2.84
N PRO A 241 15.43 -11.50 -3.75
CA PRO A 241 15.18 -11.18 -5.15
C PRO A 241 13.78 -10.58 -5.29
N PHE A 242 13.70 -9.26 -5.48
CA PHE A 242 12.45 -8.59 -5.82
C PHE A 242 12.35 -8.45 -7.35
N PRO A 243 11.34 -9.08 -7.99
CA PRO A 243 10.99 -8.79 -9.38
C PRO A 243 10.31 -7.41 -9.45
N ILE A 244 9.49 -7.17 -10.48
CA ILE A 244 8.65 -5.97 -10.58
C ILE A 244 7.93 -5.68 -9.25
N ASP A 245 8.00 -4.43 -8.79
CA ASP A 245 7.61 -4.03 -7.43
C ASP A 245 6.76 -2.75 -7.45
N GLY A 246 7.36 -1.56 -7.33
CA GLY A 246 6.64 -0.28 -7.38
C GLY A 246 6.28 0.15 -8.81
N ILE A 247 5.17 0.86 -8.97
CA ILE A 247 4.73 1.43 -10.26
C ILE A 247 4.27 2.88 -10.09
N ALA A 248 4.48 3.69 -11.13
CA ALA A 248 4.01 5.07 -11.17
C ALA A 248 3.48 5.40 -12.57
N LEU A 249 2.41 6.18 -12.64
CA LEU A 249 1.92 6.79 -13.88
C LEU A 249 2.33 8.25 -13.93
N SER A 250 2.94 8.65 -15.06
CA SER A 250 3.18 10.08 -15.33
C SER A 250 1.85 10.82 -15.51
N PRO A 251 1.74 12.07 -15.06
CA PRO A 251 0.58 12.91 -15.38
C PRO A 251 0.36 13.01 -16.90
N ILE A 252 -0.91 13.06 -17.31
CA ILE A 252 -1.27 13.29 -18.71
C ILE A 252 -0.79 14.69 -19.12
N GLY A 253 0.24 14.76 -19.97
CA GLY A 253 0.79 16.02 -20.49
C GLY A 253 2.31 16.12 -20.44
N ASP A 254 2.98 15.23 -19.71
CA ASP A 254 4.45 15.14 -19.69
C ASP A 254 4.93 14.24 -20.84
N VAL A 255 4.75 14.72 -22.07
CA VAL A 255 5.42 14.17 -23.26
C VAL A 255 6.39 15.25 -23.72
N GLU A 256 7.69 15.02 -23.52
CA GLU A 256 8.76 15.84 -24.12
C GLU A 256 8.71 15.82 -25.65
#